data_AF-A0A1Z3HKQ2-F1
#
_entry.id   AF-A0A1Z3HKQ2-F1
#
_cell.length_a   1.000
_cell.length_b   1.000
_cell.length_c   1.000
_cell.angle_alpha   90.00
_cell.angle_beta   90.00
_cell.angle_gamma   90.00
#
_symmetry.space_group_name_H-M   'P 1'
#
loop_
_entity.id
_entity.type
_entity.pdbx_description
1 polymer ?
#
loop_
_entity_poly.entity_id
_entity_poly.type
_entity_poly.pdbx_seq_one_letter_code
_entity_poly.pdbx_strand_id
1 'polypeptide(L)'
;MWLTLTDSITLYHRIQDDYIAWADKTGGSVVELHAYCYKETEFPTQADLLATFEAELYEIVPSLRQAQMLHRQLVNQKNFAGFPPGSFAQRPETSTAVPNLIFAGDWVKMPFPCGLMERAVSSGLLAANTILQRQGVQRRPLLSVNPEGILKI
;
A
#
# COMPACT_ATOMS: atom_id res chain seq x y z
N MET A 1 -0.05 19.05 19.88
CA MET A 1 1.23 18.34 19.76
C MET A 1 1.18 17.63 18.43
N TRP A 2 2.17 17.82 17.56
CA TRP A 2 2.18 17.21 16.23
C TRP A 2 3.09 15.99 16.30
N LEU A 3 2.58 14.84 15.87
CA LEU A 3 3.37 13.63 15.71
C LEU A 3 4.46 13.89 14.65
N THR A 4 5.62 13.30 14.85
CA THR A 4 6.82 13.46 14.01
C THR A 4 6.97 12.39 12.95
N LEU A 5 6.44 11.18 13.20
CA LEU A 5 6.58 10.04 12.28
C LEU A 5 5.25 9.43 11.89
N THR A 6 4.33 9.23 12.83
CA THR A 6 3.09 8.46 12.61
C THR A 6 2.09 9.23 11.76
N ASP A 7 1.71 8.66 10.61
CA ASP A 7 0.65 9.16 9.74
C ASP A 7 -0.70 8.50 10.03
N SER A 8 -0.70 7.24 10.46
CA SER A 8 -1.92 6.51 10.78
C SER A 8 -1.73 5.45 11.85
N ILE A 9 -2.83 5.12 12.52
CA ILE A 9 -2.91 4.08 13.55
C ILE A 9 -4.12 3.18 13.27
N THR A 10 -3.91 1.88 13.36
CA THR A 10 -4.96 0.87 13.18
C THR A 10 -5.06 0.01 14.43
N LEU A 11 -6.28 -0.15 14.96
CA LEU A 11 -6.58 -0.98 16.11
C LEU A 11 -7.35 -2.20 15.62
N TYR A 12 -6.65 -3.31 15.39
CA TYR A 12 -7.22 -4.47 14.69
C TYR A 12 -8.42 -5.09 15.44
N HIS A 13 -8.40 -5.06 16.77
CA HIS A 13 -9.50 -5.52 17.62
C HIS A 13 -10.81 -4.72 17.46
N ARG A 14 -10.86 -3.70 16.60
CA ARG A 14 -12.09 -2.94 16.31
C ARG A 14 -12.65 -3.21 14.91
N ILE A 15 -11.89 -3.89 14.05
CA ILE A 15 -12.19 -3.96 12.62
C ILE A 15 -12.07 -5.36 12.01
N GLN A 16 -11.38 -6.30 12.66
CA GLN A 16 -11.16 -7.64 12.12
C GLN A 16 -11.59 -8.71 13.14
N ASP A 17 -12.44 -9.64 12.68
CA ASP A 17 -13.14 -10.62 13.52
C ASP A 17 -12.20 -11.46 14.39
N ASP A 18 -11.09 -11.95 13.82
CA ASP A 18 -10.11 -12.76 14.56
C ASP A 18 -9.47 -11.98 15.72
N TYR A 19 -9.20 -10.69 15.51
CA TYR A 19 -8.60 -9.82 16.53
C TYR A 19 -9.63 -9.36 17.57
N ILE A 20 -10.89 -9.16 17.16
CA ILE A 20 -12.01 -8.90 18.08
C ILE A 20 -12.18 -10.09 19.02
N ALA A 21 -12.30 -11.30 18.48
CA ALA A 21 -12.47 -12.52 19.26
C ALA A 21 -11.30 -12.79 20.21
N TRP A 22 -10.06 -12.51 19.77
CA TRP A 22 -8.89 -12.63 20.62
C TRP A 22 -8.87 -11.58 21.75
N ALA A 23 -9.26 -10.33 21.45
CA ALA A 23 -9.37 -9.26 22.43
C ALA A 23 -10.43 -9.58 23.50
N ASP A 24 -11.61 -10.06 23.12
CA ASP A 24 -12.66 -10.45 24.07
C ASP A 24 -12.20 -11.56 25.02
N LYS A 25 -11.40 -12.50 24.51
CA LYS A 25 -10.89 -13.63 25.29
C LYS A 25 -9.73 -13.25 26.23
N THR A 26 -8.88 -12.31 25.84
CA THR A 26 -7.59 -12.08 26.51
C THR A 26 -7.41 -10.68 27.09
N GLY A 27 -8.26 -9.73 26.70
CA GLY A 27 -8.05 -8.29 26.90
C GLY A 27 -6.91 -7.71 26.05
N GLY A 28 -6.33 -8.48 25.13
CA GLY A 28 -5.23 -8.07 24.26
C GLY A 28 -5.67 -7.25 23.05
N SER A 29 -4.70 -6.65 22.36
CA SER A 29 -4.92 -5.95 21.09
C SER A 29 -3.68 -6.05 20.20
N VAL A 30 -3.88 -6.02 18.88
CA VAL A 30 -2.83 -5.69 17.91
C VAL A 30 -3.06 -4.28 17.42
N VAL A 31 -2.02 -3.45 17.53
CA VAL A 31 -2.02 -2.05 17.11
C VAL A 31 -0.90 -1.87 16.10
N GLU A 32 -1.21 -1.28 14.96
CA GLU A 32 -0.24 -0.91 13.93
C GLU A 32 -0.16 0.61 13.85
N LEU A 33 1.06 1.13 13.74
CA LEU A 33 1.33 2.49 13.35
C LEU A 33 2.03 2.46 12.00
N HIS A 34 1.73 3.44 11.15
CA HIS A 34 2.25 3.52 9.80
C HIS A 34 2.76 4.91 9.51
N ALA A 35 3.85 4.99 8.74
CA ALA A 35 4.40 6.23 8.21
C ALA A 35 4.69 6.08 6.71
N TYR A 36 4.38 7.11 5.94
CA TYR A 36 4.69 7.21 4.51
C TYR A 36 5.80 8.24 4.28
N CYS A 37 6.75 7.91 3.40
CA CYS A 37 7.73 8.87 2.89
C CYS A 37 8.51 9.66 3.99
N TYR A 38 8.77 9.04 5.14
CA TYR A 38 9.56 9.66 6.21
C TYR A 38 10.99 10.00 5.73
N LYS A 39 11.62 11.01 6.32
CA LYS A 39 12.98 11.41 5.94
C LYS A 39 14.01 10.53 6.65
N GLU A 40 14.71 9.68 5.89
CA GLU A 40 15.74 8.79 6.44
C GLU A 40 16.87 9.54 7.18
N THR A 41 17.15 10.79 6.82
CA THR A 41 18.12 11.63 7.53
C THR A 41 17.69 11.98 8.96
N GLU A 42 16.39 11.98 9.24
CA GLU A 42 15.82 12.22 10.58
C GLU A 42 15.72 10.92 11.40
N PHE A 43 15.75 9.76 10.72
CA PHE A 43 15.63 8.42 11.33
C PHE A 43 16.70 7.48 10.75
N PRO A 44 17.97 7.65 11.16
CA PRO A 44 19.10 6.95 10.55
C PRO A 44 19.11 5.45 10.84
N THR A 45 18.43 4.99 11.89
CA THR A 45 18.34 3.57 12.24
C THR A 45 16.90 3.09 12.39
N GLN A 46 16.70 1.78 12.24
CA GLN A 46 15.42 1.13 12.54
C GLN A 46 15.03 1.24 14.02
N ALA A 47 16.01 1.36 14.92
CA ALA A 47 15.76 1.56 16.34
C ALA A 47 15.14 2.94 16.60
N ASP A 48 15.59 3.98 15.89
CA ASP A 48 15.02 5.32 16.00
C ASP A 48 13.56 5.34 15.55
N LEU A 49 13.23 4.67 14.44
CA LEU A 49 11.85 4.52 13.97
C LEU A 49 10.95 3.84 15.01
N LEU A 50 11.40 2.68 15.53
CA LEU A 50 10.64 1.92 16.51
C LEU A 50 10.41 2.71 17.80
N ALA A 51 11.44 3.38 18.31
CA ALA A 51 11.35 4.17 19.53
C ALA A 51 10.38 5.35 19.35
N THR A 52 10.41 6.03 18.20
CA THR A 52 9.49 7.13 17.92
C THR A 52 8.06 6.65 17.75
N PHE A 53 7.82 5.56 17.00
CA PHE A 53 6.49 4.96 16.90
C PHE A 53 5.94 4.57 18.28
N GLU A 54 6.75 3.96 19.15
CA GLU A 54 6.31 3.57 20.49
C GLU A 54 6.00 4.80 21.37
N ALA A 55 6.85 5.83 21.33
CA ALA A 55 6.60 7.07 22.06
C ALA A 55 5.28 7.74 21.63
N GLU A 56 5.06 7.82 20.32
CA GLU A 56 3.85 8.39 19.71
C GLU A 56 2.61 7.52 19.97
N LEU A 57 2.72 6.19 19.96
CA LEU A 57 1.64 5.29 20.36
C LEU A 57 1.13 5.64 21.76
N TYR A 58 2.03 5.85 22.72
CA TYR A 58 1.65 6.19 24.09
C TYR A 58 1.20 7.65 24.27
N GLU A 59 1.40 8.50 23.27
CA GLU A 59 0.76 9.81 23.19
C GLU A 59 -0.67 9.70 22.66
N ILE A 60 -0.86 8.94 21.58
CA ILE A 60 -2.16 8.72 20.93
C ILE A 60 -3.09 7.89 21.83
N VAL A 61 -2.56 6.83 22.47
CA VAL A 61 -3.30 5.89 23.32
C VAL A 61 -2.60 5.72 24.67
N PRO A 62 -2.73 6.69 25.60
CA PRO A 62 -1.97 6.69 26.86
C PRO A 62 -2.20 5.47 27.76
N SER A 63 -3.38 4.85 27.68
CA SER A 63 -3.69 3.63 28.46
C SER A 63 -2.77 2.46 28.14
N LEU A 64 -2.18 2.42 26.94
CA LEU A 64 -1.25 1.35 26.54
C LEU A 64 0.10 1.43 27.24
N ARG A 65 0.44 2.53 27.94
CA ARG A 65 1.67 2.61 28.76
C ARG A 65 1.75 1.53 29.84
N GLN A 66 0.60 1.03 30.28
CA GLN A 66 0.50 -0.03 31.30
C GLN A 66 0.32 -1.42 30.69
N ALA A 67 0.17 -1.52 29.36
CA ALA A 67 -0.02 -2.78 28.68
C ALA A 67 1.29 -3.57 28.62
N GLN A 68 1.19 -4.90 28.67
CA GLN A 68 2.33 -5.77 28.43
C GLN A 68 2.53 -5.93 26.91
N MET A 69 3.67 -5.48 26.40
CA MET A 69 4.07 -5.71 25.01
C MET A 69 4.42 -7.20 24.82
N LEU A 70 3.53 -7.95 24.19
CA LEU A 70 3.76 -9.38 23.89
C LEU A 70 4.67 -9.59 22.68
N HIS A 71 4.57 -8.70 21.70
CA HIS A 71 5.35 -8.78 20.46
C HIS A 71 5.52 -7.38 19.85
N ARG A 72 6.64 -7.18 19.14
CA ARG A 72 6.90 -5.99 18.32
C ARG A 72 7.52 -6.41 17.00
N GLN A 73 7.12 -5.76 15.92
CA GLN A 73 7.68 -5.97 14.59
C GLN A 73 7.75 -4.65 13.84
N LEU A 74 8.90 -4.37 13.24
CA LEU A 74 9.05 -3.32 12.24
C LEU A 74 9.14 -3.94 10.86
N VAL A 75 8.33 -3.47 9.93
CA VAL A 75 8.47 -3.77 8.51
C VAL A 75 8.81 -2.47 7.79
N ASN A 76 10.01 -2.41 7.24
CA ASN A 76 10.49 -1.25 6.48
C ASN A 76 11.15 -1.74 5.19
N GLN A 77 10.52 -1.46 4.05
CA GLN A 77 10.91 -2.01 2.75
C GLN A 77 10.96 -0.91 1.69
N LYS A 78 11.92 -1.03 0.76
CA LYS A 78 12.11 -0.10 -0.38
C LYS A 78 11.82 -0.79 -1.71
N ASN A 79 10.73 -1.54 -1.76
CA ASN A 79 10.37 -2.41 -2.89
C ASN A 79 9.02 -2.06 -3.54
N PHE A 80 8.41 -0.93 -3.16
CA PHE A 80 7.17 -0.45 -3.75
C PHE A 80 7.45 0.48 -4.93
N ALA A 81 6.61 0.42 -5.97
CA ALA A 81 6.69 1.39 -7.06
C ALA A 81 6.37 2.81 -6.53
N GLY A 82 7.30 3.75 -6.71
CA GLY A 82 7.05 5.17 -6.43
C GLY A 82 6.36 5.86 -7.59
N PHE A 83 5.46 6.82 -7.35
CA PHE A 83 4.72 7.57 -8.38
C PHE A 83 4.93 9.09 -8.30
N PRO A 84 6.17 9.59 -8.46
CA PRO A 84 6.42 11.01 -8.36
C PRO A 84 5.72 11.79 -9.50
N PRO A 85 5.34 13.06 -9.28
CA PRO A 85 4.76 13.90 -10.31
C PRO A 85 5.60 13.91 -11.60
N GLY A 86 4.93 13.82 -12.76
CA GLY A 86 5.59 13.78 -14.08
C GLY A 86 6.17 12.41 -14.48
N SER A 87 6.25 11.43 -13.58
CA SER A 87 6.85 10.11 -13.91
C SER A 87 6.05 9.26 -14.90
N PHE A 88 4.78 9.57 -15.14
CA PHE A 88 3.88 8.75 -15.96
C PHE A 88 4.40 8.52 -17.38
N ALA A 89 4.99 9.54 -18.00
CA ALA A 89 5.50 9.46 -19.37
C ALA A 89 6.70 8.50 -19.52
N GLN A 90 7.47 8.29 -18.44
CA GLN A 90 8.65 7.43 -18.43
C GLN A 90 8.31 5.99 -18.06
N ARG A 91 7.06 5.70 -17.67
CA ARG A 91 6.67 4.34 -17.32
C ARG A 91 6.54 3.47 -18.57
N PRO A 92 7.01 2.22 -18.49
CA PRO A 92 6.85 1.26 -19.57
C PRO A 92 5.38 0.88 -19.72
N GLU A 93 4.98 0.59 -20.94
CA GLU A 93 3.65 0.07 -21.27
C GLU A 93 3.58 -1.44 -21.11
N THR A 94 2.38 -1.99 -21.00
CA THR A 94 2.14 -3.43 -20.93
C THR A 94 2.67 -4.15 -22.17
N SER A 95 2.37 -3.64 -23.37
CA SER A 95 2.87 -4.18 -24.63
C SER A 95 4.25 -3.64 -24.96
N THR A 96 5.16 -4.52 -25.39
CA THR A 96 6.52 -4.14 -25.80
C THR A 96 6.73 -4.38 -27.30
N ALA A 97 7.83 -3.86 -27.85
CA ALA A 97 8.23 -4.13 -29.23
C ALA A 97 8.70 -5.59 -29.44
N VAL A 98 9.02 -6.32 -28.37
CA VAL A 98 9.44 -7.71 -28.42
C VAL A 98 8.19 -8.62 -28.42
N PRO A 99 7.96 -9.44 -29.46
CA PRO A 99 6.69 -10.13 -29.66
C PRO A 99 6.24 -11.03 -28.50
N ASN A 100 7.14 -11.63 -27.74
CA ASN A 100 6.85 -12.56 -26.65
C ASN A 100 7.17 -11.99 -25.26
N LEU A 101 7.34 -10.67 -25.14
CA LEU A 101 7.59 -9.99 -23.88
C LEU A 101 6.46 -9.00 -23.57
N ILE A 102 5.83 -9.16 -22.41
CA ILE A 102 4.71 -8.36 -21.95
C ILE A 102 4.95 -8.03 -20.48
N PHE A 103 4.72 -6.78 -20.09
CA PHE A 103 4.93 -6.33 -18.72
C PHE A 103 3.64 -6.27 -17.92
N ALA A 104 3.73 -6.71 -16.66
CA ALA A 104 2.70 -6.58 -15.65
C ALA A 104 3.36 -6.24 -14.31
N GLY A 105 2.60 -5.54 -13.46
CA GLY A 105 3.05 -5.01 -12.18
C GLY A 105 2.53 -3.60 -11.93
N ASP A 106 2.61 -3.17 -10.68
CA ASP A 106 2.26 -1.83 -10.24
C ASP A 106 3.17 -0.73 -10.84
N TRP A 107 4.37 -1.07 -11.31
CA TRP A 107 5.27 -0.13 -11.96
C TRP A 107 4.87 0.23 -13.39
N VAL A 108 4.02 -0.56 -14.03
CA VAL A 108 3.61 -0.40 -15.44
C VAL A 108 2.60 0.74 -15.61
N LYS A 109 2.68 1.40 -16.77
CA LYS A 109 1.75 2.45 -17.20
C LYS A 109 0.35 1.86 -17.42
N MET A 110 -0.65 2.50 -16.83
CA MET A 110 -2.05 2.08 -16.95
C MET A 110 -2.87 3.06 -17.78
N PRO A 111 -3.81 2.57 -18.60
CA PRO A 111 -4.67 3.43 -19.41
C PRO A 111 -5.84 4.06 -18.63
N PHE A 112 -5.95 3.78 -17.33
CA PHE A 112 -6.98 4.32 -16.43
C PHE A 112 -6.42 4.55 -15.01
N PRO A 113 -7.05 5.41 -14.20
CA PRO A 113 -6.71 5.59 -12.79
C PRO A 113 -6.89 4.28 -12.02
N CYS A 114 -5.88 3.92 -11.21
CA CYS A 114 -5.91 2.76 -10.32
C CYS A 114 -4.85 2.89 -9.22
N GLY A 115 -5.17 2.37 -8.03
CA GLY A 115 -4.28 2.29 -6.86
C GLY A 115 -3.28 1.14 -6.95
N LEU A 116 -2.38 0.99 -5.97
CA LEU A 116 -1.23 0.06 -6.04
C LEU A 116 -1.61 -1.40 -6.33
N MET A 117 -2.39 -2.02 -5.43
CA MET A 117 -2.82 -3.42 -5.59
C MET A 117 -3.70 -3.60 -6.83
N GLU A 118 -4.63 -2.67 -7.05
CA GLU A 118 -5.51 -2.70 -8.22
C GLU A 118 -4.72 -2.60 -9.53
N ARG A 119 -3.64 -1.83 -9.56
CA ARG A 119 -2.74 -1.68 -10.70
C ARG A 119 -1.97 -2.95 -10.98
N ALA A 120 -1.44 -3.61 -9.95
CA ALA A 120 -0.77 -4.89 -10.10
C ALA A 120 -1.70 -5.94 -10.73
N VAL A 121 -2.94 -6.02 -10.25
CA VAL A 121 -3.96 -6.93 -10.81
C VAL A 121 -4.36 -6.52 -12.23
N SER A 122 -4.70 -5.25 -12.43
CA SER A 122 -5.21 -4.73 -13.70
C SER A 122 -4.18 -4.83 -14.81
N SER A 123 -2.90 -4.52 -14.54
CA SER A 123 -1.82 -4.70 -15.51
C SER A 123 -1.62 -6.17 -15.89
N GLY A 124 -1.75 -7.10 -14.94
CA GLY A 124 -1.78 -8.54 -15.22
C GLY A 124 -2.91 -8.95 -16.16
N LEU A 125 -4.12 -8.40 -15.94
CA LEU A 125 -5.27 -8.63 -16.82
C LEU A 125 -5.05 -8.02 -18.22
N LEU A 126 -4.46 -6.83 -18.33
CA LEU A 126 -4.10 -6.22 -19.61
C LEU A 126 -3.02 -7.03 -20.34
N ALA A 127 -2.04 -7.55 -19.61
CA ALA A 127 -1.01 -8.42 -20.16
C ALA A 127 -1.63 -9.71 -20.73
N ALA A 128 -2.50 -10.36 -19.96
CA ALA A 128 -3.25 -11.53 -20.43
C ALA A 128 -4.10 -11.20 -21.67
N ASN A 129 -4.80 -10.06 -21.69
CA ASN A 129 -5.58 -9.61 -22.84
C ASN A 129 -4.73 -9.38 -24.10
N THR A 130 -3.49 -8.93 -23.94
CA THR A 130 -2.55 -8.80 -25.07
C THR A 130 -2.23 -10.16 -25.69
N ILE A 131 -2.08 -11.20 -24.86
CA ILE A 131 -1.89 -12.59 -25.32
C ILE A 131 -3.16 -13.10 -26.02
N LEU A 132 -4.32 -12.95 -25.38
CA LEU A 132 -5.61 -13.41 -25.91
C LEU A 132 -5.90 -12.78 -27.28
N GLN A 133 -5.63 -11.48 -27.42
CA GLN A 133 -5.78 -10.77 -28.70
C GLN A 133 -4.91 -11.35 -29.80
N ARG A 134 -3.63 -11.66 -29.50
CA ARG A 134 -2.70 -12.25 -30.47
C ARG A 134 -3.10 -13.66 -30.89
N GLN A 135 -3.76 -14.39 -30.00
CA GLN A 135 -4.30 -15.73 -30.27
C GLN A 135 -5.69 -15.70 -30.94
N GLY A 136 -6.25 -14.51 -31.22
CA GLY A 136 -7.56 -14.39 -31.85
C GLY A 136 -8.73 -14.84 -30.97
N VAL A 137 -8.54 -14.91 -29.65
CA VAL A 137 -9.58 -15.33 -28.70
C VAL A 137 -10.15 -14.14 -27.92
N GLN A 138 -11.29 -14.37 -27.26
CA GLN A 138 -12.01 -13.34 -26.52
C GLN A 138 -11.17 -12.77 -25.36
N ARG A 139 -11.12 -11.44 -25.28
CA ARG A 139 -10.50 -10.70 -24.17
C ARG A 139 -11.44 -10.60 -22.98
N ARG A 140 -10.88 -10.47 -21.77
CA ARG A 140 -11.63 -10.17 -20.55
C ARG A 140 -11.95 -8.67 -20.49
N PRO A 141 -13.19 -8.26 -20.15
CA PRO A 141 -13.46 -6.86 -19.83
C PRO A 141 -12.74 -6.46 -18.55
N LEU A 142 -12.19 -5.24 -18.52
CA LEU A 142 -11.70 -4.60 -17.30
C LEU A 142 -12.67 -3.50 -16.92
N LEU A 143 -13.07 -3.48 -15.66
CA LEU A 143 -13.89 -2.42 -15.10
C LEU A 143 -12.94 -1.33 -14.58
N SER A 144 -13.22 -0.08 -14.91
CA SER A 144 -12.49 1.06 -14.40
C SER A 144 -13.45 2.20 -14.08
N VAL A 145 -12.98 3.16 -13.30
CA VAL A 145 -13.67 4.44 -13.11
C VAL A 145 -13.62 5.27 -14.39
N ASN A 146 -14.52 6.24 -14.52
CA ASN A 146 -14.46 7.23 -15.59
C ASN A 146 -13.17 8.06 -15.45
N PRO A 147 -12.43 8.30 -16.54
CA PRO A 147 -11.19 9.08 -16.50
C PRO A 147 -11.44 10.58 -16.23
N GLU A 148 -12.66 11.05 -16.49
CA GLU A 148 -13.09 12.42 -16.22
C GLU A 148 -14.22 12.42 -15.18
N GLY A 149 -14.12 13.35 -14.23
CA GLY A 149 -15.17 13.61 -13.25
C GLY A 149 -16.35 14.40 -13.86
N ILE A 150 -17.44 14.52 -13.11
CA ILE A 150 -18.63 15.27 -13.52
C ILE A 150 -18.35 16.79 -13.57
N LEU A 151 -17.41 17.26 -12.76
CA LEU A 151 -16.98 18.66 -12.75
C LEU A 151 -15.92 18.89 -13.82
N LYS A 152 -16.28 19.66 -14.86
CA LYS A 152 -15.35 20.21 -15.84
C LYS A 152 -15.06 21.65 -15.45
N ILE A 153 -13.83 21.93 -15.01
CA ILE A 153 -13.32 23.27 -14.69
C ILE A 153 -12.59 23.80 -15.92
#